data_AF-A0AAV2EXT7-F1
#
_entry.id   AF-A0AAV2EXT7-F1
#
_cell.length_a   1.000
_cell.length_b   1.000
_cell.length_c   1.000
_cell.angle_alpha   90.00
_cell.angle_beta   90.00
_cell.angle_gamma   90.00
#
_symmetry.space_group_name_H-M   'P 1'
#
loop_
_entity.id
_entity.type
_entity.pdbx_description
1 polymer ?
#
loop_
_entity_poly.entity_id
_entity_poly.type
_entity_poly.pdbx_seq_one_letter_code
_entity_poly.pdbx_strand_id
1 'polypeptide(L)'
;MPPGPFISTNPCVIVLLDGKSFPILFDLSKVEKKDLFTGTYMPSTDLTGGYRILSYLDPSESNHAKLKQLLFNLIKSRREFVIPEFNSAFTELFEVLEYDIATKGKAEFADPNEQATFNFLSRAFFGVRPIDTALGKDAPTVISKWVLFNLAPILSVGLPKEVEEATLHSVRLPSTLVQKDYNRLYEFFGYFG
;
A
#
# COMPACT_ATOMS: atom_id res chain seq x y z
N MET A 1 12.04 -3.05 -13.92
CA MET A 1 13.30 -3.81 -13.92
C MET A 1 13.69 -4.07 -12.47
N PRO A 2 14.43 -5.14 -12.14
CA PRO A 2 14.98 -5.27 -10.79
C PRO A 2 15.85 -4.04 -10.49
N PRO A 3 15.77 -3.48 -9.28
CA PRO A 3 16.50 -2.26 -8.96
C PRO A 3 18.01 -2.51 -8.94
N GLY A 4 18.80 -1.46 -9.09
CA GLY A 4 20.25 -1.53 -9.24
C GLY A 4 21.00 -2.14 -8.02
N PRO A 5 22.31 -2.42 -8.17
CA PRO A 5 23.11 -3.20 -7.21
C PRO A 5 23.22 -2.61 -5.79
N PHE A 6 22.95 -1.31 -5.61
CA PHE A 6 22.90 -0.68 -4.27
C PHE A 6 21.60 -0.95 -3.51
N ILE A 7 20.55 -1.41 -4.20
CA ILE A 7 19.23 -1.67 -3.62
C ILE A 7 18.96 -3.17 -3.56
N SER A 8 19.24 -3.89 -4.66
CA SER A 8 19.15 -5.34 -4.77
C SER A 8 20.54 -5.96 -4.81
N THR A 9 20.80 -6.91 -3.92
CA THR A 9 22.07 -7.65 -3.87
C THR A 9 22.23 -8.65 -5.01
N ASN A 10 21.12 -9.12 -5.59
CA ASN A 10 21.12 -10.03 -6.73
C ASN A 10 19.87 -9.81 -7.61
N PRO A 11 20.01 -9.19 -8.80
CA PRO A 11 18.89 -8.94 -9.69
C PRO A 11 18.49 -10.15 -10.57
N CYS A 12 19.25 -11.25 -10.54
CA CYS A 12 19.03 -12.39 -11.43
C CYS A 12 17.77 -13.19 -11.03
N VAL A 13 16.89 -13.43 -12.01
CA VAL A 13 15.64 -14.20 -11.83
C VAL A 13 15.40 -15.15 -13.01
N ILE A 14 14.63 -16.21 -12.76
CA ILE A 14 14.05 -17.04 -13.83
C ILE A 14 12.61 -16.57 -14.03
N VAL A 15 12.33 -16.03 -15.21
CA VAL A 15 11.01 -15.46 -15.53
C VAL A 15 10.06 -16.56 -15.99
N LEU A 16 8.88 -16.64 -15.39
CA LEU A 16 7.80 -17.57 -15.74
C LEU A 16 6.68 -16.78 -16.40
N LEU A 17 6.47 -16.97 -17.70
CA LEU A 17 5.58 -16.13 -18.52
C LEU A 17 4.39 -16.90 -19.12
N ASP A 18 4.13 -18.14 -18.65
CA ASP A 18 3.02 -18.95 -19.12
C ASP A 18 2.21 -19.53 -17.95
N GLY A 19 0.92 -19.77 -18.20
CA GLY A 19 -0.02 -20.24 -17.17
C GLY A 19 0.24 -21.67 -16.67
N LYS A 20 1.14 -22.43 -17.31
CA LYS A 20 1.54 -23.77 -16.87
C LYS A 20 2.73 -23.70 -15.91
N SER A 21 3.69 -22.81 -16.14
CA SER A 21 4.85 -22.63 -15.26
C SER A 21 4.54 -21.75 -14.05
N PHE A 22 3.76 -20.69 -14.20
CA PHE A 22 3.48 -19.69 -13.15
C PHE A 22 2.94 -20.28 -11.82
N PRO A 23 2.05 -21.29 -11.80
CA PRO A 23 1.50 -21.84 -10.56
C PRO A 23 2.54 -22.40 -9.58
N ILE A 24 3.76 -22.69 -10.04
CA ILE A 24 4.87 -23.10 -9.15
C ILE A 24 5.13 -22.07 -8.04
N LEU A 25 4.85 -20.79 -8.31
CA LEU A 25 5.02 -19.69 -7.36
C LEU A 25 4.04 -19.76 -6.17
N PHE A 26 3.02 -20.62 -6.20
CA PHE A 26 2.07 -20.80 -5.09
C PHE A 26 2.37 -22.03 -4.24
N ASP A 27 3.23 -22.93 -4.71
CA ASP A 27 3.58 -24.16 -4.01
C ASP A 27 4.65 -23.90 -2.96
N LEU A 28 4.22 -23.69 -1.72
CA LEU A 28 5.09 -23.39 -0.57
C LEU A 28 6.06 -24.53 -0.20
N SER A 29 5.88 -25.73 -0.77
CA SER A 29 6.87 -26.81 -0.63
C SER A 29 8.06 -26.65 -1.59
N LYS A 30 7.93 -25.77 -2.60
CA LYS A 30 8.93 -25.55 -3.65
C LYS A 30 9.52 -24.14 -3.65
N VAL A 31 8.81 -23.17 -3.09
CA VAL A 31 9.27 -21.78 -3.00
C VAL A 31 9.14 -21.25 -1.57
N GLU A 32 10.19 -20.60 -1.09
CA GLU A 32 10.13 -19.74 0.09
C GLU A 32 9.47 -18.40 -0.29
N LYS A 33 8.75 -17.76 0.64
CA LYS A 33 8.06 -16.46 0.47
C LYS A 33 8.54 -15.38 1.45
N LYS A 34 9.80 -15.48 1.87
CA LYS A 34 10.42 -14.56 2.82
C LYS A 34 11.01 -13.33 2.14
N ASP A 35 10.71 -12.14 2.65
CA ASP A 35 11.36 -10.85 2.30
C ASP A 35 11.33 -10.46 0.81
N LEU A 36 10.44 -11.07 0.03
CA LEU A 36 10.40 -10.94 -1.44
C LEU A 36 9.09 -10.36 -2.00
N PHE A 37 8.25 -9.77 -1.14
CA PHE A 37 6.99 -9.15 -1.57
C PHE A 37 7.18 -8.07 -2.64
N THR A 38 8.30 -7.34 -2.58
CA THR A 38 8.69 -6.33 -3.58
C THR A 38 9.78 -6.83 -4.54
N GLY A 39 9.98 -8.15 -4.63
CA GLY A 39 10.94 -8.76 -5.56
C GLY A 39 12.33 -8.97 -4.95
N THR A 40 13.37 -8.53 -5.64
CA THR A 40 14.78 -8.80 -5.26
C THR A 40 15.36 -7.82 -4.24
N TYR A 41 14.49 -7.04 -3.60
CA TYR A 41 14.83 -6.14 -2.50
C TYR A 41 13.66 -6.07 -1.51
N MET A 42 13.98 -5.73 -0.27
CA MET A 42 13.02 -5.40 0.78
C MET A 42 13.23 -3.96 1.25
N PRO A 43 12.19 -3.12 1.36
CA PRO A 43 12.26 -1.79 1.97
C PRO A 43 12.82 -1.86 3.41
N SER A 44 13.39 -0.74 3.91
CA SER A 44 13.85 -0.70 5.31
C SER A 44 12.67 -0.93 6.25
N THR A 45 12.87 -1.71 7.32
CA THR A 45 11.89 -1.87 8.39
C THR A 45 11.60 -0.56 9.13
N ASP A 46 12.46 0.46 8.99
CA ASP A 46 12.20 1.81 9.54
C ASP A 46 10.96 2.45 8.91
N LEU A 47 10.56 2.03 7.70
CA LEU A 47 9.33 2.45 7.05
C LEU A 47 8.09 1.75 7.64
N THR A 48 8.27 0.72 8.47
CA THR A 48 7.22 -0.10 9.06
C THR A 48 7.39 -0.24 10.57
N GLY A 49 7.93 0.80 11.23
CA GLY A 49 8.07 0.86 12.68
C GLY A 49 9.06 -0.14 13.28
N GLY A 50 10.02 -0.61 12.50
CA GLY A 50 11.02 -1.61 12.91
C GLY A 50 10.58 -3.07 12.72
N TYR A 51 9.42 -3.31 12.09
CA TYR A 51 8.88 -4.67 11.92
C TYR A 51 8.93 -5.16 10.48
N ARG A 52 9.21 -6.46 10.32
CA ARG A 52 8.87 -7.20 9.09
C ARG A 52 7.37 -7.48 9.09
N ILE A 53 6.62 -6.76 8.26
CA ILE A 53 5.16 -6.87 8.19
C ILE A 53 4.72 -8.20 7.55
N LEU A 54 3.46 -8.59 7.78
CA LEU A 54 2.89 -9.88 7.34
C LEU A 54 3.25 -10.25 5.90
N SER A 55 3.21 -9.30 4.96
CA SER A 55 3.48 -9.55 3.55
C SER A 55 4.90 -10.07 3.25
N TYR A 56 5.87 -9.85 4.14
CA TYR A 56 7.25 -10.31 4.01
C TYR A 56 7.54 -11.60 4.80
N LEU A 57 6.58 -12.11 5.57
CA LEU A 57 6.78 -13.29 6.39
C LEU A 57 6.48 -14.57 5.60
N ASP A 58 7.41 -15.53 5.64
CA ASP A 58 7.16 -16.85 5.11
C ASP A 58 6.13 -17.61 5.98
N PRO A 59 5.28 -18.48 5.41
CA PRO A 59 4.32 -19.26 6.19
C PRO A 59 4.92 -20.17 7.27
N SER A 60 6.21 -20.51 7.18
CA SER A 60 6.95 -21.21 8.24
C SER A 60 7.20 -20.34 9.49
N GLU A 61 7.10 -19.01 9.39
CA GLU A 61 7.28 -18.09 10.51
C GLU A 61 6.02 -18.01 11.37
N SER A 62 6.14 -18.28 12.68
CA SER A 62 4.98 -18.35 13.59
C SER A 62 4.08 -17.11 13.61
N ASN A 63 4.64 -15.92 13.34
CA ASN A 63 3.89 -14.66 13.30
C ASN A 63 3.07 -14.50 12.01
N HIS A 64 3.41 -15.18 10.92
CA HIS A 64 2.62 -15.14 9.68
C HIS A 64 1.18 -15.61 9.95
N ALA A 65 1.02 -16.77 10.59
CA ALA A 65 -0.31 -17.30 10.92
C ALA A 65 -1.09 -16.38 11.87
N LYS A 66 -0.43 -15.84 12.90
CA LYS A 66 -1.07 -14.95 13.90
C LYS A 66 -1.58 -13.67 13.26
N LEU A 67 -0.73 -12.98 12.51
CA LEU A 67 -1.09 -11.71 11.85
C LEU A 67 -2.13 -11.92 10.75
N LYS A 68 -2.04 -13.02 9.98
CA LYS A 68 -3.05 -13.36 8.98
C LYS A 68 -4.42 -13.65 9.61
N GLN A 69 -4.44 -14.35 10.75
CA GLN A 69 -5.67 -14.60 11.49
C GLN A 69 -6.29 -13.31 12.04
N LEU A 70 -5.46 -12.36 12.52
CA LEU A 70 -5.93 -11.03 12.92
C LEU A 70 -6.67 -10.33 11.77
N LEU A 71 -6.11 -10.32 10.57
CA LEU A 71 -6.76 -9.72 9.40
C LEU A 71 -8.06 -10.45 9.01
N PHE A 72 -8.08 -11.78 9.06
CA PHE A 72 -9.33 -12.54 8.83
C PHE A 72 -10.42 -12.20 9.85
N ASN A 73 -10.04 -12.04 11.12
CA ASN A 73 -10.98 -11.66 12.17
C ASN A 73 -11.54 -10.26 11.93
N LEU A 74 -10.70 -9.29 11.53
CA LEU A 74 -11.12 -7.93 11.17
C LEU A 74 -12.13 -7.95 10.01
N ILE A 75 -11.81 -8.61 8.90
CA ILE A 75 -12.69 -8.65 7.73
C ILE A 75 -14.03 -9.33 8.09
N LYS A 76 -13.98 -10.45 8.83
CA LYS A 76 -15.17 -11.20 9.24
C LYS A 76 -16.06 -10.42 10.20
N SER A 77 -15.48 -9.70 11.17
CA SER A 77 -16.24 -8.93 12.16
C SER A 77 -16.93 -7.71 11.55
N ARG A 78 -16.40 -7.21 10.43
CA ARG A 78 -16.88 -5.99 9.76
C ARG A 78 -17.70 -6.24 8.48
N ARG A 79 -17.99 -7.50 8.14
CA ARG A 79 -18.66 -7.89 6.88
C ARG A 79 -19.98 -7.16 6.61
N GLU A 80 -20.77 -6.85 7.64
CA GLU A 80 -22.09 -6.21 7.51
C GLU A 80 -21.99 -4.72 7.20
N PHE A 81 -20.83 -4.10 7.44
CA PHE A 81 -20.57 -2.69 7.15
C PHE A 81 -20.02 -2.45 5.74
N VAL A 82 -19.50 -3.49 5.07
CA VAL A 82 -18.83 -3.34 3.78
C VAL A 82 -19.77 -2.74 2.72
N ILE A 83 -20.95 -3.33 2.50
CA ILE A 83 -21.87 -2.86 1.46
C ILE A 83 -22.44 -1.47 1.77
N PRO A 84 -22.96 -1.20 2.99
CA PRO A 84 -23.47 0.14 3.32
C PRO A 84 -22.41 1.24 3.20
N GLU A 85 -21.21 1.02 3.74
CA GLU A 85 -20.14 2.04 3.72
C GLU A 85 -19.56 2.24 2.33
N PHE A 86 -19.53 1.19 1.49
CA PHE A 86 -19.16 1.33 0.09
C PHE A 86 -20.16 2.21 -0.65
N ASN A 87 -21.46 1.92 -0.53
CA ASN A 87 -22.50 2.73 -1.17
C ASN A 87 -22.44 4.18 -0.71
N SER A 88 -22.27 4.44 0.59
CA SER A 88 -22.15 5.80 1.12
C SER A 88 -20.94 6.53 0.55
N ALA A 89 -19.74 5.97 0.68
CA ALA A 89 -18.50 6.65 0.27
C ALA A 89 -18.41 6.88 -1.25
N PHE A 90 -18.88 5.93 -2.05
CA PHE A 90 -18.85 6.06 -3.51
C PHE A 90 -20.03 6.89 -4.05
N THR A 91 -21.15 7.00 -3.34
CA THR A 91 -22.18 8.01 -3.70
C THR A 91 -21.62 9.42 -3.51
N GLU A 92 -20.96 9.70 -2.37
CA GLU A 92 -20.27 10.98 -2.13
C GLU A 92 -19.24 11.30 -3.23
N LEU A 93 -18.52 10.28 -3.73
CA LEU A 93 -17.62 10.43 -4.88
C LEU A 93 -18.37 10.86 -6.15
N PHE A 94 -19.42 10.14 -6.54
CA PHE A 94 -20.14 10.42 -7.77
C PHE A 94 -20.83 11.80 -7.74
N GLU A 95 -21.33 12.24 -6.60
CA GLU A 95 -21.86 13.61 -6.43
C GLU A 95 -20.81 14.68 -6.76
N VAL A 96 -19.55 14.48 -6.33
CA VAL A 96 -18.43 15.38 -6.65
C VAL A 96 -18.11 15.35 -8.14
N LEU A 97 -18.06 14.15 -8.74
CA LEU A 97 -17.74 13.99 -10.16
C LEU A 97 -18.83 14.60 -11.05
N GLU A 98 -20.12 14.40 -10.73
CA GLU A 98 -21.24 14.98 -11.46
C GLU A 98 -21.23 16.51 -11.38
N TYR A 99 -20.96 17.07 -10.20
CA TYR A 99 -20.80 18.51 -10.03
C TYR A 99 -19.66 19.07 -10.90
N ASP A 100 -18.50 18.40 -10.90
CA ASP A 100 -17.35 18.83 -11.69
C ASP A 100 -17.61 18.70 -13.21
N ILE A 101 -18.25 17.64 -13.67
CA ILE A 101 -18.67 17.51 -15.07
C ILE A 101 -19.64 18.63 -15.45
N ALA A 102 -20.65 18.89 -14.62
CA ALA A 102 -21.66 19.93 -14.89
C ALA A 102 -21.06 21.34 -14.94
N THR A 103 -20.04 21.63 -14.11
CA THR A 103 -19.46 22.97 -13.97
C THR A 103 -18.20 23.20 -14.80
N LYS A 104 -17.41 22.16 -15.08
CA LYS A 104 -16.11 22.24 -15.76
C LYS A 104 -16.07 21.47 -17.09
N GLY A 105 -17.11 20.70 -17.42
CA GLY A 105 -17.19 19.86 -18.63
C GLY A 105 -16.34 18.58 -18.56
N LYS A 106 -15.67 18.33 -17.43
CA LYS A 106 -14.83 17.17 -17.15
C LYS A 106 -14.62 17.03 -15.64
N ALA A 107 -14.31 15.84 -15.17
CA ALA A 107 -13.91 15.58 -13.78
C ALA A 107 -12.58 14.82 -13.73
N GLU A 108 -11.77 15.15 -12.73
CA GLU A 108 -10.60 14.37 -12.33
C GLU A 108 -11.11 13.22 -11.43
N PHE A 109 -10.64 11.98 -11.66
CA PHE A 109 -11.16 10.81 -10.96
C PHE A 109 -10.25 10.35 -9.82
N ALA A 110 -8.92 10.45 -9.99
CA ALA A 110 -7.96 9.83 -9.10
C ALA A 110 -8.04 10.40 -7.68
N ASP A 111 -7.94 11.73 -7.51
CA ASP A 111 -7.88 12.35 -6.18
C ASP A 111 -9.19 12.13 -5.40
N PRO A 112 -10.40 12.38 -5.98
CA PRO A 112 -11.66 12.10 -5.29
C PRO A 112 -11.83 10.61 -4.98
N ASN A 113 -11.41 9.72 -5.89
CA ASN A 113 -11.52 8.27 -5.69
C ASN A 113 -10.57 7.76 -4.60
N GLU A 114 -9.34 8.27 -4.50
CA GLU A 114 -8.42 7.93 -3.41
C GLU A 114 -9.00 8.35 -2.05
N GLN A 115 -9.58 9.55 -1.98
CA GLN A 115 -10.26 10.02 -0.77
C GLN A 115 -11.48 9.15 -0.42
N ALA A 116 -12.31 8.80 -1.40
CA ALA A 116 -13.46 7.93 -1.21
C ALA A 116 -13.06 6.53 -0.77
N THR A 117 -11.98 5.99 -1.34
CA THR A 117 -11.43 4.67 -0.98
C THR A 117 -10.96 4.65 0.46
N PHE A 118 -10.19 5.66 0.90
CA PHE A 118 -9.75 5.71 2.30
C PHE A 118 -10.93 5.89 3.25
N ASN A 119 -11.89 6.76 2.93
CA ASN A 119 -13.12 6.92 3.70
C ASN A 119 -13.87 5.60 3.85
N PHE A 120 -14.08 4.89 2.74
CA PHE A 120 -14.72 3.58 2.72
C PHE A 120 -13.98 2.60 3.63
N LEU A 121 -12.67 2.42 3.48
CA LEU A 121 -11.91 1.46 4.28
C LEU A 121 -11.92 1.81 5.77
N SER A 122 -11.81 3.10 6.12
CA SER A 122 -11.87 3.55 7.52
C SER A 122 -13.23 3.29 8.16
N ARG A 123 -14.32 3.62 7.46
CA ARG A 123 -15.69 3.39 7.96
C ARG A 123 -16.02 1.91 8.00
N ALA A 124 -15.70 1.17 6.94
CA ALA A 124 -15.99 -0.26 6.83
C ALA A 124 -15.21 -1.07 7.87
N PHE A 125 -13.90 -0.87 8.02
CA PHE A 125 -13.09 -1.70 8.91
C PHE A 125 -13.02 -1.22 10.36
N PHE A 126 -13.12 0.09 10.61
CA PHE A 126 -12.92 0.63 11.96
C PHE A 126 -14.14 1.40 12.48
N GLY A 127 -15.14 1.68 11.64
CA GLY A 127 -16.31 2.47 12.04
C GLY A 127 -15.97 3.93 12.28
N VAL A 128 -14.87 4.42 11.68
CA VAL A 128 -14.31 5.75 11.91
C VAL A 128 -14.39 6.54 10.63
N ARG A 129 -14.82 7.81 10.73
CA ARG A 129 -14.73 8.76 9.64
C ARG A 129 -13.41 9.53 9.74
N PRO A 130 -12.52 9.48 8.74
CA PRO A 130 -11.22 10.17 8.80
C PRO A 130 -11.33 11.66 9.07
N ILE A 131 -12.39 12.30 8.57
CA ILE A 131 -12.67 13.73 8.74
C ILE A 131 -12.85 14.16 10.20
N ASP A 132 -13.23 13.23 11.09
CA ASP A 132 -13.40 13.49 12.52
C ASP A 132 -12.11 13.28 13.32
N THR A 133 -10.99 13.00 12.65
CA THR A 133 -9.68 12.73 13.25
C THR A 133 -8.64 13.75 12.81
N ALA A 134 -7.47 13.76 13.47
CA ALA A 134 -6.33 14.59 13.05
C ALA A 134 -5.77 14.24 11.66
N LEU A 135 -6.12 13.07 11.10
CA LEU A 135 -5.72 12.68 9.76
C LEU A 135 -6.55 13.41 8.69
N GLY A 136 -7.81 13.74 8.98
CA GLY A 136 -8.67 14.54 8.11
C GLY A 136 -8.76 14.00 6.68
N LYS A 137 -8.41 14.85 5.71
CA LYS A 137 -8.34 14.54 4.27
C LYS A 137 -6.91 14.22 3.78
N ASP A 138 -5.94 14.18 4.69
CA ASP A 138 -4.52 14.07 4.28
C ASP A 138 -4.10 12.62 4.01
N ALA A 139 -4.95 11.64 4.31
CA ALA A 139 -4.60 10.22 4.24
C ALA A 139 -4.08 9.80 2.85
N PRO A 140 -4.72 10.14 1.71
CA PRO A 140 -4.19 9.80 0.39
C PRO A 140 -2.76 10.32 0.18
N THR A 141 -2.53 11.61 0.43
CA THR A 141 -1.20 12.24 0.27
C THR A 141 -0.14 11.59 1.16
N VAL A 142 -0.48 11.33 2.42
CA VAL A 142 0.41 10.71 3.40
C VAL A 142 0.76 9.27 2.99
N ILE A 143 -0.23 8.48 2.56
CA ILE A 143 -0.05 7.11 2.10
C ILE A 143 0.77 7.09 0.80
N SER A 144 0.42 7.91 -0.20
CA SER A 144 1.13 7.96 -1.49
C SER A 144 2.60 8.32 -1.31
N LYS A 145 2.92 9.28 -0.44
CA LYS A 145 4.30 9.58 -0.07
C LYS A 145 4.99 8.39 0.59
N TRP A 146 4.34 7.74 1.57
CA TRP A 146 4.92 6.56 2.23
C TRP A 146 5.13 5.37 1.27
N VAL A 147 4.19 5.12 0.36
CA VAL A 147 4.28 4.09 -0.68
C VAL A 147 5.43 4.39 -1.63
N LEU A 148 5.61 5.65 -2.05
CA LEU A 148 6.76 6.05 -2.86
C LEU A 148 8.08 5.69 -2.18
N PHE A 149 8.22 5.89 -0.87
CA PHE A 149 9.44 5.53 -0.14
C PHE A 149 9.70 4.02 -0.08
N ASN A 150 8.65 3.19 -0.17
CA ASN A 150 8.77 1.73 -0.25
C ASN A 150 9.09 1.25 -1.67
N LEU A 151 8.46 1.87 -2.67
CA LEU A 151 8.38 1.34 -4.04
C LEU A 151 9.14 2.17 -5.09
N ALA A 152 9.76 3.29 -4.71
CA ALA A 152 10.60 4.10 -5.59
C ALA A 152 11.58 3.28 -6.47
N PRO A 153 12.22 2.20 -5.98
CA PRO A 153 13.13 1.43 -6.82
C PRO A 153 12.50 0.71 -8.02
N ILE A 154 11.17 0.58 -8.05
CA ILE A 154 10.43 -0.17 -9.08
C ILE A 154 9.32 0.67 -9.75
N LEU A 155 9.21 1.96 -9.42
CA LEU A 155 8.22 2.87 -9.98
C LEU A 155 8.90 3.92 -10.88
N SER A 156 8.27 4.23 -12.00
CA SER A 156 8.56 5.46 -12.75
C SER A 156 7.49 6.49 -12.44
N VAL A 157 7.89 7.73 -12.18
CA VAL A 157 7.02 8.84 -11.77
C VAL A 157 6.89 9.90 -12.88
N GLY A 158 7.44 9.64 -14.06
CA GLY A 158 7.36 10.52 -15.22
C GLY A 158 8.43 11.63 -15.24
N LEU A 159 9.47 11.52 -14.40
CA LEU A 159 10.64 12.40 -14.48
C LEU A 159 11.55 11.97 -15.64
N PRO A 160 12.45 12.85 -16.13
CA PRO A 160 13.48 12.44 -17.07
C PRO A 160 14.27 11.24 -16.52
N LYS A 161 14.57 10.27 -17.38
CA LYS A 161 15.14 8.97 -16.99
C LYS A 161 16.40 9.13 -16.13
N GLU A 162 17.28 10.05 -16.47
CA GLU A 162 18.53 10.30 -15.75
C GLU A 162 18.27 10.75 -14.31
N VAL A 163 17.19 11.52 -14.09
CA VAL A 163 16.76 11.96 -12.77
C VAL A 163 16.20 10.79 -11.97
N GLU A 164 15.34 9.96 -12.57
CA GLU A 164 14.79 8.76 -11.90
C GLU A 164 15.89 7.76 -11.54
N GLU A 165 16.81 7.49 -12.46
CA GLU A 165 17.93 6.57 -12.22
C GLU A 165 18.83 7.07 -11.08
N ALA A 166 19.15 8.37 -11.05
CA ALA A 166 20.02 8.94 -10.04
C ALA A 166 19.36 9.04 -8.65
N THR A 167 18.04 9.20 -8.57
CA THR A 167 17.34 9.53 -7.31
C THR A 167 16.47 8.42 -6.75
N LEU A 168 15.83 7.61 -7.61
CA LEU A 168 14.84 6.60 -7.20
C LEU A 168 15.33 5.16 -7.39
N HIS A 169 16.07 4.89 -8.47
CA HIS A 169 16.46 3.51 -8.83
C HIS A 169 17.87 3.09 -8.35
N SER A 170 18.71 4.06 -7.97
CA SER A 170 20.09 3.79 -7.53
C SER A 170 20.30 3.83 -6.02
N VAL A 171 19.49 4.55 -5.26
CA VAL A 171 19.62 4.66 -3.80
C VAL A 171 18.26 4.58 -3.13
N ARG A 172 18.22 4.07 -1.89
CA ARG A 172 16.99 4.05 -1.10
C ARG A 172 16.71 5.44 -0.56
N LEU A 173 15.45 5.89 -0.67
CA LEU A 173 15.02 7.14 -0.06
C LEU A 173 15.13 7.05 1.48
N PRO A 174 15.66 8.08 2.18
CA PRO A 174 15.83 8.04 3.63
C PRO A 174 14.48 8.00 4.37
N SER A 175 14.23 6.96 5.18
CA SER A 175 12.99 6.76 5.94
C SER A 175 12.62 7.94 6.86
N THR A 176 13.61 8.69 7.34
CA THR A 176 13.42 9.87 8.19
C THR A 176 12.59 10.98 7.54
N LEU A 177 12.56 11.07 6.21
CA LEU A 177 11.78 12.08 5.47
C LEU A 177 10.26 11.79 5.44
N VAL A 178 9.86 10.56 5.79
CA VAL A 178 8.45 10.14 5.83
C VAL A 178 8.01 9.67 7.22
N GLN A 179 8.91 9.67 8.21
CA GLN A 179 8.62 9.19 9.56
C GLN A 179 7.46 9.95 10.25
N LYS A 180 7.40 11.28 10.11
CA LYS A 180 6.30 12.08 10.68
C LYS A 180 4.96 11.73 10.05
N ASP A 181 4.94 11.54 8.74
CA ASP A 181 3.75 11.18 7.98
C ASP A 181 3.28 9.76 8.34
N TYR A 182 4.21 8.81 8.46
CA TYR A 182 3.93 7.46 8.95
C TYR A 182 3.37 7.47 10.39
N ASN A 183 3.90 8.30 11.27
CA ASN A 183 3.40 8.41 12.65
C ASN A 183 1.94 8.90 12.70
N ARG A 184 1.53 9.81 11.80
CA ARG A 184 0.12 10.24 11.70
C ARG A 184 -0.80 9.07 11.33
N LEU A 185 -0.37 8.19 10.42
CA LEU A 185 -1.11 6.97 10.10
C LEU A 185 -1.12 6.01 11.29
N TYR A 186 0.03 5.81 11.93
CA TYR A 186 0.14 4.94 13.10
C TYR A 186 -0.79 5.39 14.23
N GLU A 187 -0.84 6.68 14.54
CA GLU A 187 -1.77 7.25 15.51
C GLU A 187 -3.22 6.99 15.09
N PHE A 188 -3.56 7.25 13.82
CA PHE A 188 -4.91 6.96 13.31
C PHE A 188 -5.31 5.49 13.52
N PHE A 189 -4.45 4.51 13.22
CA PHE A 189 -4.78 3.09 13.43
C PHE A 189 -4.68 2.65 14.89
N GLY A 190 -3.79 3.25 15.68
CA GLY A 190 -3.50 2.85 17.06
C GLY A 190 -4.64 3.12 18.05
N TYR A 191 -5.56 4.05 17.73
CA TYR A 191 -6.73 4.32 18.57
C TYR A 191 -7.88 3.33 18.42
N PHE A 192 -7.86 2.45 17.40
CA PHE A 192 -9.00 1.61 17.04
C PHE A 192 -8.69 0.10 17.04
N GLY A 193 -7.53 -0.27 17.59
CA GLY A 193 -7.08 -1.66 17.82
C GLY A 193 -7.32 -2.16 19.23
#